data_AF-A0A7C5GXY3-F1
#
_entry.id   AF-A0A7C5GXY3-F1
#
_cell.length_a   1.000
_cell.length_b   1.000
_cell.length_c   1.000
_cell.angle_alpha   90.00
_cell.angle_beta   90.00
_cell.angle_gamma   90.00
#
_symmetry.space_group_name_H-M   'P 1'
#
loop_
_entity.id
_entity.type
_entity.pdbx_description
1 polymer ?
#
loop_
_entity_poly.entity_id
_entity_poly.type
_entity_poly.pdbx_seq_one_letter_code
_entity_poly.pdbx_strand_id
1 'polypeptide(L)'
;MVAYCKDCKRYVNQYCEICGGNFGVEVCERFGCGGKMLCPICGGNNLSSKREVVSSPYDFKKEKRRLYGSNKAASEIEARYFEEKITRERTEKPGESIRKTEHERHCPLCGFTLMPGWKFCPECGVSLIKK
;
A
#
# COMPACT_ATOMS: atom_id res chain seq x y z
N MET A 1 -12.92 -7.52 8.86
CA MET A 1 -12.85 -6.14 9.41
C MET A 1 -11.46 -5.96 10.00
N VAL A 2 -10.73 -4.93 9.55
CA VAL A 2 -9.33 -4.70 9.94
C VAL A 2 -9.31 -3.63 11.04
N ALA A 3 -8.55 -3.85 12.10
CA ALA A 3 -8.36 -2.89 13.19
C ALA A 3 -6.91 -2.43 13.26
N TYR A 4 -6.69 -1.24 13.81
CA TYR A 4 -5.35 -0.74 14.06
C TYR A 4 -4.94 -1.09 15.49
N CYS A 5 -3.85 -1.84 15.64
CA CYS A 5 -3.26 -2.11 16.95
C CYS A 5 -2.31 -0.96 17.31
N LYS A 6 -2.60 -0.23 18.39
CA LYS A 6 -1.75 0.89 18.82
C LYS A 6 -0.38 0.43 19.32
N ASP A 7 -0.29 -0.78 19.85
CA ASP A 7 0.96 -1.33 20.38
C ASP A 7 1.88 -1.79 19.23
N CYS A 8 1.33 -2.53 18.25
CA CYS A 8 2.08 -2.96 17.07
C CYS A 8 2.23 -1.89 15.99
N LYS A 9 1.50 -0.77 16.09
CA LYS A 9 1.41 0.31 15.09
C LYS A 9 1.11 -0.19 13.68
N ARG A 10 0.23 -1.19 13.57
CA ARG A 10 -0.09 -1.89 12.32
C ARG A 10 -1.58 -2.22 12.23
N TYR A 11 -2.05 -2.33 10.99
CA TYR A 11 -3.38 -2.87 10.70
C TYR A 11 -3.34 -4.39 10.77
N VAL A 12 -4.26 -4.96 11.52
CA VAL A 12 -4.34 -6.39 11.78
C VAL A 12 -5.77 -6.89 11.68
N ASN A 13 -5.92 -8.16 11.29
CA ASN A 13 -7.17 -8.87 11.43
C ASN A 13 -7.28 -9.34 12.88
N GLN A 14 -8.11 -8.65 13.64
CA GLN A 14 -8.43 -8.96 15.03
C GLN A 14 -9.11 -10.33 15.15
N TYR A 15 -8.68 -11.12 16.12
CA TYR A 15 -9.22 -12.45 16.39
C TYR A 15 -9.80 -12.52 17.79
N CYS A 16 -10.84 -13.31 17.95
CA CYS A 16 -11.42 -13.59 19.26
C CYS A 16 -10.57 -14.62 20.00
N GLU A 17 -10.25 -14.34 21.26
CA GLU A 17 -9.51 -15.27 22.13
C GLU A 17 -10.26 -16.59 22.42
N ILE A 18 -11.59 -16.60 22.27
CA ILE A 18 -12.44 -17.75 22.55
C ILE A 18 -12.70 -18.57 21.28
N CYS A 19 -13.21 -17.93 20.22
CA CYS A 19 -13.66 -18.66 19.02
C CYS A 19 -12.73 -18.54 17.81
N GLY A 20 -11.65 -17.77 17.90
CA GLY A 20 -10.74 -17.49 16.78
C GLY A 20 -11.39 -16.72 15.62
N GLY A 21 -12.65 -16.29 15.76
CA GLY A 21 -13.39 -15.56 14.74
C GLY A 21 -13.07 -14.07 14.73
N ASN A 22 -13.41 -13.39 13.64
CA ASN A 22 -13.10 -11.98 13.43
C ASN A 22 -14.38 -11.12 13.46
N PHE A 23 -14.84 -10.69 14.64
CA PHE A 23 -16.06 -9.88 14.82
C PHE A 23 -15.90 -8.80 15.90
N GLY A 24 -16.24 -7.54 15.59
CA GLY A 24 -16.12 -6.41 16.52
C GLY A 24 -14.67 -5.96 16.77
N VAL A 25 -14.50 -4.76 17.35
CA VAL A 25 -13.18 -4.20 17.73
C VAL A 25 -12.82 -4.40 19.20
N GLU A 26 -13.83 -4.50 20.06
CA GLU A 26 -13.62 -4.65 21.51
C GLU A 26 -14.14 -6.01 22.02
N VAL A 27 -15.29 -6.46 21.51
CA VAL A 27 -15.95 -7.72 21.91
C VAL A 27 -16.40 -8.54 20.69
N CYS A 28 -16.35 -9.86 20.84
CA CYS A 28 -16.80 -10.81 19.83
C CYS A 28 -18.32 -10.99 19.86
N GLU A 29 -18.99 -10.49 18.84
CA GLU A 29 -20.44 -10.53 18.70
C GLU A 29 -20.98 -11.84 18.08
N ARG A 30 -20.10 -12.80 17.82
CA ARG A 30 -20.48 -14.07 17.18
C ARG A 30 -21.31 -14.92 18.13
N PHE A 31 -22.62 -15.06 17.90
CA PHE A 31 -23.54 -15.92 18.67
C PHE A 31 -23.36 -15.84 20.20
N GLY A 32 -23.18 -14.64 20.74
CA GLY A 32 -22.98 -14.46 22.19
C GLY A 32 -21.63 -14.98 22.73
N CYS A 33 -20.61 -15.14 21.87
CA CYS A 33 -19.26 -15.53 22.26
C CYS A 33 -18.69 -14.62 23.37
N GLY A 34 -18.89 -13.30 23.26
CA GLY A 34 -18.50 -12.32 24.28
C GLY A 34 -16.99 -12.21 24.54
N GLY A 35 -16.17 -12.98 23.83
CA GLY A 35 -14.71 -12.99 23.99
C GLY A 35 -14.06 -11.70 23.54
N LYS A 36 -12.90 -11.37 24.12
CA LYS A 36 -12.18 -10.15 23.75
C LYS A 36 -11.52 -10.31 22.39
N MET A 37 -11.43 -9.19 21.69
CA MET A 37 -10.74 -9.11 20.41
C MET A 37 -9.28 -8.75 20.64
N LEU A 38 -8.39 -9.56 20.09
CA LEU A 38 -6.94 -9.46 20.30
C LEU A 38 -6.20 -9.25 18.98
N CYS A 39 -5.06 -8.59 19.07
CA CYS A 39 -4.12 -8.42 17.98
C CYS A 39 -3.38 -9.75 17.72
N PRO A 40 -3.42 -10.33 16.50
CA PRO A 40 -2.73 -11.58 16.18
C PRO A 40 -1.20 -11.50 16.25
N ILE A 41 -0.65 -10.30 16.36
CA ILE A 41 0.80 -10.09 16.41
C ILE A 41 1.30 -10.04 17.86
N CYS A 42 0.64 -9.27 18.74
CA CYS A 42 1.09 -9.09 20.12
C CYS A 42 0.18 -9.71 21.19
N GLY A 43 -1.01 -10.18 20.82
CA GLY A 43 -2.03 -10.63 21.77
C GLY A 43 -2.70 -9.52 22.57
N GLY A 44 -2.34 -8.25 22.34
CA GLY A 44 -2.93 -7.09 23.03
C GLY A 44 -4.32 -6.72 22.52
N ASN A 45 -5.10 -6.02 23.36
CA ASN A 45 -6.47 -5.59 23.10
C ASN A 45 -6.60 -4.10 22.78
N ASN A 46 -5.49 -3.39 22.56
CA ASN A 46 -5.47 -1.96 22.21
C ASN A 46 -5.78 -1.73 20.73
N LEU A 47 -6.94 -2.24 20.30
CA LEU A 47 -7.43 -2.21 18.94
C LEU A 47 -8.37 -1.02 18.73
N SER A 48 -8.19 -0.33 17.62
CA SER A 48 -8.97 0.85 17.25
C SER A 48 -9.70 0.59 15.93
N SER A 49 -10.99 0.95 15.86
CA SER A 49 -11.76 0.99 14.61
C SER A 49 -11.37 2.17 13.73
N LYS A 50 -10.86 3.23 14.35
CA LYS A 50 -10.34 4.39 13.62
C LYS A 50 -8.98 4.01 13.05
N ARG A 51 -8.89 4.03 11.72
CA ARG A 51 -7.67 4.54 11.07
C ARG A 51 -7.50 5.92 11.67
N GLU A 52 -6.58 6.06 12.63
CA GLU A 52 -6.13 7.40 13.02
C GLU A 52 -5.81 8.09 11.70
N VAL A 53 -6.47 9.22 11.47
CA VAL A 53 -6.13 10.09 10.36
C VAL A 53 -4.78 10.65 10.76
N VAL A 54 -3.72 9.84 10.62
CA VAL A 54 -2.37 10.35 10.51
C VAL A 54 -2.52 11.31 9.35
N SER A 55 -2.51 12.60 9.66
CA SER A 55 -2.54 13.67 8.69
C SER A 55 -1.50 13.29 7.67
N SER A 56 -1.97 12.79 6.52
CA SER A 56 -1.06 12.41 5.47
C SER A 56 -0.26 13.68 5.17
N PRO A 57 1.03 13.60 4.86
CA PRO A 57 1.72 14.75 4.27
C PRO A 57 0.95 15.31 3.05
N TYR A 58 0.05 14.51 2.44
CA TYR A 58 -0.90 14.91 1.40
C TYR A 58 -2.24 15.51 1.87
N ASP A 59 -2.61 15.43 3.15
CA ASP A 59 -3.82 16.07 3.71
C ASP A 59 -3.68 17.59 3.89
N PHE A 60 -2.49 18.15 3.64
CA PHE A 60 -2.30 19.60 3.52
C PHE A 60 -3.23 20.24 2.47
N LYS A 61 -3.67 19.47 1.46
CA LYS A 61 -4.50 19.97 0.35
C LYS A 61 -5.97 20.15 0.71
N LYS A 62 -6.45 19.53 1.81
CA LYS A 62 -7.85 19.61 2.24
C LYS A 62 -8.08 20.77 3.22
N GLU A 63 -7.10 21.03 4.08
CA GLU A 63 -7.13 22.17 5.02
C GLU A 63 -6.82 23.50 4.32
N LYS A 64 -5.87 23.52 3.37
CA LYS A 64 -5.66 24.68 2.49
C LYS A 64 -6.90 25.04 1.67
N ARG A 65 -7.80 24.10 1.36
CA ARG A 65 -9.04 24.38 0.63
C ARG A 65 -10.06 25.19 1.45
N ARG A 66 -9.96 25.15 2.79
CA ARG A 66 -10.75 26.02 3.69
C ARG A 66 -10.08 27.38 3.90
N LEU A 67 -8.75 27.44 3.92
CA LEU A 67 -8.00 28.70 4.07
C LEU A 67 -7.89 29.53 2.78
N TYR A 68 -7.91 28.91 1.60
CA TYR A 68 -7.85 29.60 0.29
C TYR A 68 -9.23 29.86 -0.34
N GLY A 69 -10.32 29.70 0.42
CA GLY A 69 -11.68 30.02 -0.04
C GLY A 69 -12.03 31.51 0.00
N SER A 70 -11.17 32.37 0.54
CA SER A 70 -11.38 33.81 0.59
C SER A 70 -10.16 34.55 0.06
N ASN A 71 -10.22 34.87 -1.23
CA ASN A 71 -9.48 35.93 -1.95
C ASN A 71 -8.43 36.72 -1.14
N LYS A 72 -7.14 36.39 -1.28
CA LYS A 72 -6.05 37.39 -1.28
C LYS A 72 -4.79 36.82 -1.94
N ALA A 73 -4.14 37.68 -2.72
CA ALA A 73 -3.03 37.42 -3.63
C ALA A 73 -1.92 36.51 -3.07
N ALA A 74 -1.49 35.54 -3.87
CA ALA A 74 -0.29 34.74 -3.61
C ALA A 74 0.93 35.67 -3.58
N SER A 75 1.75 35.57 -2.52
CA SER A 75 2.94 36.41 -2.33
C SER A 75 3.95 36.20 -3.46
N GLU A 76 4.48 37.30 -4.01
CA GLU A 76 5.42 37.37 -5.14
C GLU A 76 6.65 36.45 -5.01
N ILE A 77 7.04 36.11 -3.78
CA ILE A 77 8.16 35.23 -3.46
C ILE A 77 7.90 33.78 -3.91
N GLU A 78 6.66 33.29 -3.84
CA GLU A 78 6.30 31.93 -4.25
C GLU A 78 6.31 31.77 -5.78
N ALA A 79 5.96 32.84 -6.52
CA ALA A 79 6.00 32.83 -7.98
C ALA A 79 7.42 32.72 -8.53
N ARG A 80 8.37 33.48 -7.95
CA ARG A 80 9.77 33.50 -8.39
C ARG A 80 10.48 32.16 -8.18
N TYR A 81 10.18 31.47 -7.08
CA TYR A 81 10.76 30.15 -6.78
C TYR A 81 10.29 29.06 -7.77
N PHE A 82 9.06 29.17 -8.27
CA PHE A 82 8.48 28.18 -9.17
C PHE A 82 9.05 28.27 -10.59
N GLU A 83 9.29 29.49 -11.08
CA GLU A 83 9.90 29.71 -12.41
C GLU A 83 11.35 29.22 -12.47
N GLU A 84 12.15 29.46 -11.43
CA GLU A 84 13.58 29.09 -11.39
C GLU A 84 13.79 27.56 -11.46
N LYS A 85 12.86 26.79 -10.91
CA LYS A 85 12.92 25.31 -10.89
C LYS A 85 12.61 24.69 -12.26
N ILE A 86 11.65 25.25 -13.00
CA ILE A 86 11.25 24.76 -14.32
C ILE A 86 12.38 24.91 -15.34
N THR A 87 13.15 26.00 -15.25
CA THR A 87 14.24 26.30 -16.18
C THR A 87 15.42 25.33 -16.02
N ARG A 88 15.69 24.86 -14.79
CA ARG A 88 16.77 23.90 -14.48
C ARG A 88 16.46 22.48 -14.94
N GLU A 89 15.20 22.04 -14.87
CA GLU A 89 14.83 20.67 -15.26
C GLU A 89 14.91 20.43 -16.78
N ARG A 90 14.88 21.47 -17.62
CA ARG A 90 14.93 21.32 -19.08
C ARG A 90 16.32 21.10 -19.67
N THR A 91 17.40 21.39 -18.95
CA THR A 91 18.77 21.35 -19.50
C THR A 91 19.52 20.03 -19.26
N GLU A 92 18.97 19.07 -18.52
CA GLU A 92 19.80 18.03 -17.86
C GLU A 92 19.52 16.57 -18.21
N LYS A 93 18.85 16.21 -19.31
CA LYS A 93 18.79 14.78 -19.69
C LYS A 93 19.25 14.51 -21.13
N PRO A 94 20.56 14.24 -21.32
CA PRO A 94 21.05 13.59 -22.53
C PRO A 94 20.52 12.14 -22.58
N GLY A 95 20.18 11.69 -23.79
CA GLY A 95 19.67 10.35 -24.05
C GLY A 95 20.73 9.27 -23.98
N GLU A 96 20.32 8.05 -23.61
CA GLU A 96 21.08 6.82 -23.81
C GLU A 96 20.10 5.63 -23.73
N SER A 97 19.69 5.05 -24.86
CA SER A 97 20.32 4.01 -25.70
C SER A 97 19.99 2.56 -25.27
N ILE A 98 19.59 1.81 -26.29
CA ILE A 98 19.01 0.46 -26.36
C ILE A 98 19.96 -0.63 -25.86
N ARG A 99 19.50 -1.59 -25.06
CA ARG A 99 20.06 -2.97 -25.04
C ARG A 99 19.00 -4.08 -24.83
N LYS A 100 18.69 -4.73 -25.95
CA LYS A 100 18.57 -6.18 -26.19
C LYS A 100 17.35 -6.94 -25.62
N THR A 101 16.62 -7.49 -26.57
CA THR A 101 15.56 -8.49 -26.48
C THR A 101 15.98 -9.72 -25.67
N GLU A 102 15.46 -9.85 -24.45
CA GLU A 102 15.43 -11.11 -23.71
C GLU A 102 14.12 -11.81 -24.07
N HIS A 103 14.24 -13.01 -24.64
CA HIS A 103 13.13 -13.76 -25.21
C HIS A 103 12.15 -14.18 -24.10
N GLU A 104 11.05 -13.44 -23.92
CA GLU A 104 9.95 -13.82 -23.02
C GLU A 104 9.40 -15.18 -23.47
N ARG A 105 9.77 -16.23 -22.75
CA ARG A 105 9.25 -17.57 -22.99
C ARG A 105 7.93 -17.66 -22.27
N HIS A 106 6.89 -18.11 -22.95
CA HIS A 106 5.59 -18.33 -22.34
C HIS A 106 5.39 -19.83 -22.10
N CYS A 107 4.68 -20.15 -21.03
CA CYS A 107 4.32 -21.53 -20.73
C CYS A 107 3.41 -22.06 -21.83
N PRO A 108 3.71 -23.21 -22.47
CA PRO A 108 2.88 -23.75 -23.54
C PRO A 108 1.51 -24.24 -23.05
N LEU A 109 1.35 -24.45 -21.73
CA LEU A 109 0.11 -24.97 -21.16
C LEU A 109 -0.84 -23.86 -20.67
N CYS A 110 -0.31 -22.85 -19.96
CA CYS A 110 -1.14 -21.78 -19.37
C CYS A 110 -0.87 -20.38 -19.93
N GLY A 111 0.15 -20.21 -20.77
CA GLY A 111 0.52 -18.90 -21.33
C GLY A 111 1.27 -17.97 -20.36
N PHE A 112 1.59 -18.42 -19.15
CA PHE A 112 2.31 -17.59 -18.17
C PHE A 112 3.73 -17.23 -18.63
N THR A 113 4.18 -16.01 -18.36
CA THR A 113 5.53 -15.54 -18.70
C THR A 113 6.58 -16.22 -17.81
N LEU A 114 7.44 -17.01 -18.44
CA LEU A 114 8.50 -17.78 -17.81
C LEU A 114 9.82 -17.03 -17.90
N MET A 115 10.52 -16.95 -16.78
CA MET A 115 11.89 -16.47 -16.74
C MET A 115 12.88 -17.54 -17.24
N PRO A 116 14.02 -17.13 -17.84
CA PRO A 116 15.06 -18.07 -18.22
C PRO A 116 15.59 -18.82 -16.99
N GLY A 117 15.70 -20.15 -17.09
CA GLY A 117 16.22 -21.02 -16.02
C GLY A 117 15.17 -21.77 -15.20
N TRP A 118 13.88 -21.53 -15.43
CA TRP A 118 12.82 -22.27 -14.74
C TRP A 118 12.66 -23.71 -15.28
N LYS A 119 12.65 -24.67 -14.37
CA LYS A 119 12.52 -26.10 -14.66
C LYS A 119 11.05 -26.56 -14.77
N PHE A 120 10.16 -25.86 -14.10
CA PHE A 120 8.72 -26.10 -14.07
C PHE A 120 7.99 -24.75 -14.07
N CYS A 121 6.76 -24.73 -14.57
CA CYS A 121 5.91 -23.54 -14.49
C CYS A 121 5.31 -23.42 -13.08
N PRO A 122 5.42 -22.26 -12.39
CA PRO A 122 4.83 -22.08 -11.06
C PRO A 122 3.31 -21.98 -11.09
N GLU A 123 2.71 -21.61 -12.22
CA GLU A 123 1.25 -21.50 -12.35
C GLU A 123 0.58 -22.86 -12.56
N CYS A 124 1.06 -23.65 -13.52
CA CYS A 124 0.40 -24.90 -13.90
C CYS A 124 1.18 -26.17 -13.54
N GLY A 125 2.40 -26.04 -13.00
CA GLY A 125 3.23 -27.19 -12.62
C GLY A 125 3.82 -27.98 -13.79
N VAL A 126 3.60 -27.57 -15.04
CA VAL A 126 4.14 -28.29 -16.20
C VAL A 126 5.67 -28.27 -16.18
N SER A 127 6.28 -29.43 -16.44
CA SER A 127 7.73 -29.54 -16.58
C SER A 127 8.18 -28.90 -17.90
N LEU A 128 9.10 -27.94 -17.80
CA LEU A 128 9.64 -27.19 -18.94
C LEU A 128 10.98 -27.76 -19.43
N ILE A 129 11.53 -28.71 -18.69
CA ILE A 129 12.70 -29.48 -19.10
C ILE A 129 12.24 -30.52 -20.13
N LYS A 130 12.67 -30.37 -21.39
CA LYS A 130 12.59 -31.47 -22.35
C LYS A 130 13.66 -32.50 -21.99
N LYS A 131 13.24 -33.75 -21.79
CA LYS A 131 14.16 -34.91 -21.73
C LYS A 131 14.78 -35.17 -23.10
#